data_AF-A0A5N0THZ7-F1
#
_entry.id   AF-A0A5N0THZ7-F1
#
_cell.length_a   1.000
_cell.length_b   1.000
_cell.length_c   1.000
_cell.angle_alpha   90.00
_cell.angle_beta   90.00
_cell.angle_gamma   90.00
#
_symmetry.space_group_name_H-M   'P 1'
#
loop_
_entity.id
_entity.type
_entity.pdbx_description
1 polymer ?
#
loop_
_entity_poly.entity_id
_entity_poly.type
_entity_poly.pdbx_seq_one_letter_code
_entity_poly.pdbx_strand_id
1 'polypeptide(L)'
;METCNIGKVPPIRIDWAYVSELMDEAKVPSDAELARRGMTSQSTITRARRGAASGSAIAALVIAFPNASLDRLIVVPRATEVEEDAA
;
A
#
# COMPACT_ATOMS: atom_id res chain seq x y z
N MET A 1 23.23 19.87 -11.26
CA MET A 1 22.67 18.55 -10.93
C MET A 1 22.05 18.66 -9.55
N GLU A 2 20.74 18.84 -9.47
CA GLU A 2 20.04 18.83 -8.19
C GLU A 2 19.99 17.40 -7.67
N THR A 3 20.63 17.16 -6.53
CA THR A 3 20.52 15.91 -5.79
C THR A 3 19.19 15.94 -5.04
N CYS A 4 18.18 15.26 -5.57
CA CYS A 4 16.91 15.09 -4.87
C CYS A 4 17.17 14.24 -3.61
N ASN A 5 16.99 14.81 -2.43
CA ASN A 5 17.11 14.09 -1.16
C ASN A 5 15.94 13.10 -1.03
N ILE A 6 16.15 11.86 -1.48
CA ILE A 6 15.17 10.75 -1.43
C ILE A 6 14.59 10.56 -0.02
N GLY A 7 15.30 10.98 1.03
CA GLY A 7 14.86 10.90 2.42
C GLY A 7 13.67 11.79 2.82
N LYS A 8 13.21 12.72 1.95
CA LYS A 8 12.05 13.58 2.23
C LYS A 8 10.78 13.21 1.45
N VAL A 9 10.81 12.19 0.60
CA VAL A 9 9.61 11.76 -0.14
C VAL A 9 8.73 10.94 0.81
N PRO A 10 7.49 11.38 1.10
CA PRO A 10 6.62 10.61 1.97
C PRO A 10 6.34 9.24 1.32
N PRO A 11 6.31 8.16 2.12
CA PRO A 11 6.30 6.82 1.58
C PRO A 11 4.97 6.51 0.89
N ILE A 12 5.04 5.71 -0.17
CA ILE A 12 3.86 5.13 -0.81
C ILE A 12 3.09 4.28 0.22
N ARG A 13 1.76 4.40 0.22
CA ARG A 13 0.87 3.63 1.10
C ARG A 13 -0.14 2.83 0.28
N ILE A 14 -0.81 1.88 0.92
CA ILE A 14 -1.93 1.14 0.35
C ILE A 14 -3.23 1.78 0.83
N ASP A 15 -4.19 1.93 -0.08
CA ASP A 15 -5.56 2.27 0.28
C ASP A 15 -6.24 1.05 0.92
N TRP A 16 -6.15 0.96 2.25
CA TRP A 16 -6.75 -0.14 2.99
C TRP A 16 -8.27 -0.13 3.01
N ALA A 17 -8.91 1.02 2.75
CA ALA A 17 -10.37 1.07 2.63
C ALA A 17 -10.80 0.35 1.34
N TYR A 18 -10.14 0.65 0.23
CA TYR A 18 -10.38 -0.07 -1.02
C TYR A 18 -10.01 -1.55 -0.92
N VAL A 19 -8.90 -1.91 -0.27
CA VAL A 19 -8.56 -3.32 -0.03
C VAL A 19 -9.62 -4.02 0.82
N SER A 20 -10.20 -3.35 1.82
CA SER A 20 -11.30 -3.90 2.61
C SER A 20 -12.55 -4.17 1.77
N GLU A 21 -12.93 -3.25 0.87
CA GLU A 21 -14.03 -3.47 -0.09
C GLU A 21 -13.77 -4.73 -0.93
N LEU A 22 -12.56 -4.87 -1.49
CA LEU A 22 -12.16 -6.03 -2.27
C LEU A 22 -12.17 -7.33 -1.45
N MET A 23 -11.74 -7.27 -0.19
CA MET A 23 -11.78 -8.41 0.73
C MET A 23 -13.22 -8.86 0.99
N ASP A 24 -14.15 -7.93 1.20
CA ASP A 24 -15.57 -8.24 1.43
C ASP A 24 -16.21 -8.85 0.17
N GLU A 25 -15.96 -8.26 -1.01
CA GLU A 25 -16.44 -8.78 -2.30
C GLU A 25 -15.92 -10.20 -2.59
N ALA A 26 -14.63 -10.42 -2.34
CA ALA A 26 -13.96 -11.71 -2.60
C ALA A 26 -14.06 -12.71 -1.43
N LYS A 27 -14.83 -12.37 -0.38
CA LYS A 27 -15.01 -13.16 0.86
C LYS A 27 -13.69 -13.60 1.48
N VAL A 28 -12.75 -12.67 1.64
CA VAL A 28 -11.45 -12.86 2.28
C VAL A 28 -11.59 -12.48 3.76
N PRO A 29 -11.65 -13.43 4.70
CA PRO A 29 -12.03 -13.15 6.09
C PRO A 29 -10.90 -12.57 6.96
N SER A 30 -9.65 -12.53 6.46
CA SER A 30 -8.50 -12.10 7.26
C SER A 30 -7.29 -11.73 6.42
N ASP A 31 -6.36 -10.98 7.03
CA ASP A 31 -5.04 -10.70 6.45
C ASP A 31 -4.20 -11.96 6.20
N ALA A 32 -4.39 -13.02 6.99
CA ALA A 32 -3.70 -14.29 6.77
C ALA A 32 -4.19 -14.95 5.48
N GLU A 33 -5.50 -14.92 5.22
CA GLU A 33 -6.04 -15.40 3.95
C GLU A 33 -5.64 -14.51 2.78
N LEU A 34 -5.65 -13.19 2.97
CA LEU A 34 -5.16 -12.24 1.97
C LEU A 34 -3.71 -12.53 1.59
N ALA A 35 -2.84 -12.73 2.59
CA ALA A 35 -1.44 -13.06 2.37
C ALA A 35 -1.25 -14.39 1.63
N ARG A 36 -2.06 -15.41 1.98
CA ARG A 36 -2.05 -16.69 1.25
C ARG A 36 -2.43 -16.53 -0.22
N ARG A 37 -3.52 -15.81 -0.51
CA ARG A 37 -3.95 -15.54 -1.89
C ARG A 37 -2.93 -14.74 -2.67
N GLY A 38 -2.30 -13.76 -2.03
CA GLY A 38 -1.23 -12.95 -2.59
C GLY A 38 0.15 -13.61 -2.61
N MET A 39 0.24 -14.91 -2.27
CA MET A 39 1.49 -15.67 -2.24
C MET A 39 2.61 -15.00 -1.44
N THR A 40 2.27 -14.37 -0.32
CA THR A 40 3.20 -13.63 0.53
C THR A 40 3.08 -14.03 2.01
N SER A 41 3.97 -13.49 2.85
CA SER A 41 3.87 -13.68 4.29
C SER A 41 2.84 -12.73 4.91
N GLN A 42 2.13 -13.19 5.94
CA GLN A 42 1.26 -12.32 6.74
C GLN A 42 2.02 -11.12 7.32
N SER A 43 3.29 -11.29 7.68
CA SER A 43 4.14 -10.20 8.18
C SER A 43 4.33 -9.08 7.16
N THR A 44 4.32 -9.37 5.86
CA THR A 44 4.40 -8.37 4.79
C THR A 44 3.15 -7.50 4.77
N ILE A 45 1.96 -8.10 4.83
CA ILE A 45 0.68 -7.38 4.90
C ILE A 45 0.59 -6.56 6.19
N THR A 46 0.94 -7.14 7.34
CA THR A 46 0.93 -6.43 8.63
C THR A 46 1.86 -5.22 8.66
N ARG A 47 3.05 -5.32 8.06
CA ARG A 47 3.98 -4.18 7.94
C ARG A 47 3.40 -3.08 7.05
N ALA A 48 2.83 -3.47 5.92
CA ALA A 48 2.19 -2.52 5.00
C ALA A 48 0.97 -1.81 5.63
N ARG A 49 0.21 -2.48 6.51
CA ARG A 49 -0.85 -1.85 7.31
C ARG A 49 -0.35 -0.77 8.26
N ARG A 50 0.88 -0.90 8.76
CA ARG A 50 1.47 0.00 9.76
C ARG A 50 2.20 1.19 9.17
N GLY A 51 2.36 1.27 7.85
CA GLY A 51 3.13 2.35 7.25
C GLY A 51 3.35 2.21 5.75
N ALA A 52 4.61 2.23 5.34
CA ALA A 52 5.00 2.21 3.93
C ALA A 52 4.62 0.87 3.26
N ALA A 53 4.01 0.96 2.09
CA ALA A 53 3.81 -0.18 1.22
C ALA A 53 5.14 -0.60 0.61
N SER A 54 5.53 -1.86 0.81
CA SER A 54 6.64 -2.44 0.06
C SER A 54 6.16 -2.91 -1.31
N GLY A 55 7.07 -2.98 -2.29
CA GLY A 55 6.74 -3.56 -3.60
C GLY A 55 6.18 -4.99 -3.50
N SER A 56 6.66 -5.78 -2.54
CA SER A 56 6.13 -7.13 -2.26
C SER A 56 4.70 -7.12 -1.73
N ALA A 57 4.33 -6.13 -0.91
CA ALA A 57 2.96 -6.01 -0.42
C ALA A 57 2.01 -5.61 -1.57
N ILE A 58 2.42 -4.66 -2.42
CA ILE A 58 1.65 -4.25 -3.60
C ILE A 58 1.47 -5.42 -4.57
N ALA A 59 2.55 -6.14 -4.88
CA ALA A 59 2.49 -7.32 -5.74
C ALA A 59 1.54 -8.39 -5.19
N ALA A 60 1.57 -8.64 -3.89
CA ALA A 60 0.67 -9.59 -3.25
C ALA A 60 -0.81 -9.19 -3.39
N LEU A 61 -1.13 -7.90 -3.27
CA LEU A 61 -2.49 -7.41 -3.45
C LEU A 61 -2.95 -7.52 -4.90
N VAL A 62 -2.09 -7.23 -5.87
CA VAL A 62 -2.40 -7.42 -7.30
C VAL A 62 -2.62 -8.89 -7.63
N ILE A 63 -1.85 -9.81 -7.03
CA ILE A 63 -2.08 -11.26 -7.18
C ILE A 63 -3.41 -11.67 -6.56
N ALA A 64 -3.71 -11.19 -5.34
CA ALA A 64 -4.95 -11.53 -4.64
C ALA A 64 -6.20 -10.94 -5.32
N PHE A 65 -6.06 -9.79 -5.98
CA PHE A 65 -7.13 -9.04 -6.64
C PHE A 65 -6.68 -8.60 -8.04
N PRO A 66 -6.67 -9.52 -9.03
CA PRO A 66 -6.10 -9.24 -10.36
C PRO A 66 -6.86 -8.17 -11.16
N ASN A 67 -8.12 -7.90 -10.80
CA ASN A 67 -8.95 -6.89 -11.44
C ASN A 67 -8.95 -5.55 -10.70
N ALA A 68 -8.22 -5.43 -9.58
CA ALA A 68 -8.15 -4.20 -8.82
C ALA A 68 -7.35 -3.13 -9.59
N SER A 69 -7.83 -1.89 -9.57
CA SER A 69 -7.09 -0.78 -10.16
C SER A 69 -5.89 -0.44 -9.29
N LEU A 70 -4.69 -0.45 -9.89
CA LEU A 70 -3.45 -0.11 -9.18
C LEU A 70 -3.46 1.35 -8.68
N ASP A 71 -4.03 2.26 -9.47
CA ASP A 71 -4.16 3.69 -9.13
C ASP A 71 -5.03 3.91 -7.89
N ARG A 72 -6.01 3.03 -7.68
CA ARG A 72 -6.88 3.07 -6.49
C ARG A 72 -6.26 2.29 -5.31
N LEU A 73 -5.47 1.26 -5.60
CA LEU A 73 -4.78 0.46 -4.59
C LEU A 73 -3.70 1.25 -3.85
N ILE A 74 -3.07 2.20 -4.53
CA ILE A 74 -1.89 2.91 -4.06
C ILE A 74 -2.22 4.36 -3.74
N VAL A 75 -1.87 4.79 -2.53
CA VAL A 75 -1.88 6.20 -2.14
C VAL A 75 -0.47 6.75 -2.26
N VAL A 76 -0.24 7.60 -3.25
CA VAL A 76 0.99 8.38 -3.40
C VAL A 76 0.79 9.72 -2.70
N PRO A 77 1.52 9.99 -1.60
CA PRO A 77 1.40 11.27 -0.91
C PRO A 77 1.89 12.41 -1.81
N ARG A 78 1.11 13.49 -1.90
CA ARG A 78 1.46 14.66 -2.72
C ARG A 78 2.63 15.39 -2.07
N ALA A 79 3.57 15.85 -2.89
CA ALA A 79 4.81 16.50 -2.44
C ALA A 79 4.61 17.84 -1.69
N THR A 80 3.38 18.36 -1.59
CA THR A 80 3.07 19.69 -1.06
C THR A 80 2.83 19.76 0.46
N GLU A 81 2.99 18.67 1.22
CA GLU A 81 2.82 18.71 2.69
C GLU A 81 4.14 18.91 3.47
N VAL A 82 5.17 19.51 2.85
CA VAL A 82 6.51 19.68 3.48
C VAL A 82 6.89 21.14 3.73
N GLU A 83 6.06 22.11 3.35
CA GLU A 83 6.36 23.55 3.49
C GLU A 83 5.18 24.33 4.11
N GLU A 84 4.82 24.08 5.37
CA GLU A 84 3.99 25.04 6.12
C GLU A 84 4.25 25.01 7.64
N ASP A 85 5.49 24.79 8.07
CA ASP A 85 5.85 24.85 9.51
C ASP A 85 7.26 25.39 9.76
N ALA A 86 7.75 26.26 8.88
CA ALA A 86 9.08 26.89 9.01
C ALA A 86 9.07 28.40 8.65
N ALA A 87 7.99 29.11 9.00
CA ALA A 87 7.92 30.58 8.93
C ALA A 87 8.02 31.20 10.33
#